data_AF-A0A2J4JS45-F1
#
_entry.id   AF-A0A2J4JS45-F1
#
_cell.length_a   1.000
_cell.length_b   1.000
_cell.length_c   1.000
_cell.angle_alpha   90.00
_cell.angle_beta   90.00
_cell.angle_gamma   90.00
#
_symmetry.space_group_name_H-M   'P 1'
#
loop_
_entity.id
_entity.type
_entity.pdbx_description
1 polymer ?
#
loop_
_entity_poly.entity_id
_entity_poly.type
_entity_poly.pdbx_seq_one_letter_code
_entity_poly.pdbx_strand_id
1 'polypeptide(L)'
;MEKLFISCPMRARTAEQIHATMDQMHKIAEAIFGEELEVIPTYFEGTPPENANDRLWYLGKSIEKMSEADCFIGIFDDQKAYDGCIIENHVAKLYGVPQYLVNIAYVAPDIMEQRLQNMV
;
A
#
# COMPACT_ATOMS: atom_id res chain seq x y z
N MET A 1 -15.07 -6.22 13.33
CA MET A 1 -14.46 -5.05 12.69
C MET A 1 -14.02 -5.53 11.33
N GLU A 2 -14.40 -4.83 10.27
CA GLU A 2 -13.93 -5.19 8.92
C GLU A 2 -12.41 -5.01 8.83
N LYS A 3 -11.77 -5.88 8.05
CA LYS A 3 -10.33 -5.91 7.87
C LYS A 3 -9.90 -5.07 6.68
N LEU A 4 -9.03 -4.10 6.92
CA LEU A 4 -8.49 -3.20 5.92
C LEU A 4 -7.10 -3.65 5.46
N PHE A 5 -6.96 -3.82 4.16
CA PHE A 5 -5.66 -3.92 3.51
C PHE A 5 -5.19 -2.53 3.06
N ILE A 6 -3.99 -2.12 3.49
CA ILE A 6 -3.37 -0.85 3.06
C ILE A 6 -2.20 -1.14 2.12
N SER A 7 -2.33 -0.73 0.86
CA SER A 7 -1.28 -0.78 -0.16
C SER A 7 -0.45 0.52 -0.12
N CYS A 8 0.53 0.55 0.78
CA CYS A 8 1.43 1.68 0.97
C CYS A 8 2.73 1.55 0.17
N PRO A 9 3.19 2.60 -0.55
CA PRO A 9 4.48 2.58 -1.23
C PRO A 9 5.62 2.58 -0.20
N MET A 10 6.52 1.60 -0.24
CA MET A 10 7.61 1.43 0.75
C MET A 10 9.03 1.65 0.21
N ARG A 11 9.25 1.54 -1.10
CA ARG A 11 10.60 1.60 -1.69
C ARG A 11 11.30 2.94 -1.39
N ALA A 12 12.51 2.86 -0.83
CA ALA A 12 13.38 4.00 -0.52
C ALA A 12 12.79 5.00 0.51
N ARG A 13 12.01 4.49 1.46
CA ARG A 13 11.40 5.26 2.55
C ARG A 13 11.84 4.71 3.90
N THR A 14 11.86 5.56 4.92
CA THR A 14 12.11 5.15 6.30
C THR A 14 10.86 4.50 6.92
N ALA A 15 11.02 3.76 8.00
CA ALA A 15 9.90 3.17 8.73
C ALA A 15 8.92 4.26 9.21
N GLU A 16 9.43 5.38 9.70
CA GLU A 16 8.61 6.50 10.18
C GLU A 16 7.75 7.09 9.05
N GLN A 17 8.32 7.25 7.85
CA GLN A 17 7.59 7.74 6.67
C GLN A 17 6.49 6.76 6.25
N ILE A 18 6.80 5.46 6.26
CA ILE A 18 5.84 4.40 5.91
C ILE A 18 4.69 4.37 6.93
N HIS A 19 4.99 4.39 8.23
CA HIS A 19 3.98 4.40 9.28
C HIS A 19 3.10 5.64 9.22
N ALA A 20 3.67 6.83 9.01
CA ALA A 20 2.90 8.06 8.86
C ALA A 20 1.90 7.98 7.67
N THR A 21 2.33 7.42 6.53
CA THR A 21 1.44 7.19 5.39
C THR A 21 0.35 6.16 5.70
N MET A 22 0.69 5.05 6.36
CA MET A 22 -0.27 4.01 6.75
C MET A 22 -1.33 4.58 7.69
N ASP A 23 -0.93 5.33 8.72
CA ASP A 23 -1.85 5.97 9.67
C ASP A 23 -2.80 6.96 8.98
N GLN A 24 -2.28 7.72 8.02
CA GLN A 24 -3.10 8.66 7.26
C GLN A 24 -4.08 7.92 6.32
N MET A 25 -3.63 6.87 5.63
CA MET A 25 -4.47 6.04 4.77
C MET A 25 -5.55 5.30 5.58
N HIS A 26 -5.24 4.83 6.77
CA HIS A 26 -6.20 4.18 7.67
C HIS A 26 -7.34 5.15 8.03
N LYS A 27 -7.03 6.37 8.47
CA LYS A 27 -8.05 7.40 8.76
C LYS A 27 -8.91 7.75 7.55
N ILE A 28 -8.31 7.80 6.36
CA ILE A 28 -9.05 8.03 5.11
C ILE A 28 -10.00 6.86 4.85
N ALA A 29 -9.53 5.62 5.01
CA ALA A 29 -10.37 4.44 4.80
C ALA A 29 -11.55 4.42 5.77
N GLU A 30 -11.36 4.64 7.07
CA GLU A 30 -12.45 4.69 8.05
C GLU A 30 -13.48 5.78 7.70
N ALA A 31 -13.04 6.95 7.24
CA ALA A 31 -13.94 8.01 6.80
C ALA A 31 -14.71 7.65 5.52
N ILE A 32 -14.11 6.88 4.61
CA ILE A 32 -14.73 6.47 3.33
C ILE A 32 -15.70 5.31 3.52
N PHE A 33 -15.33 4.31 4.32
CA PHE A 33 -16.15 3.12 4.59
C PHE A 33 -17.17 3.37 5.72
N GLY A 34 -16.97 4.40 6.54
CA GLY A 34 -17.93 4.83 7.55
C GLY A 34 -17.94 3.97 8.82
N GLU A 35 -16.86 3.23 9.07
CA GLU A 35 -16.67 2.37 10.24
C GLU A 35 -15.21 2.33 10.70
N GLU A 36 -14.99 1.85 11.92
CA GLU A 36 -13.65 1.53 12.42
C GLU A 36 -13.12 0.27 11.71
N LEU A 37 -11.83 0.26 11.37
CA LEU A 37 -11.23 -0.78 10.54
C LEU A 37 -10.01 -1.43 11.21
N GLU A 38 -9.91 -2.75 11.11
CA GLU A 38 -8.74 -3.51 11.57
C GLU A 38 -7.69 -3.58 10.47
N VAL A 39 -6.56 -2.91 10.65
CA VAL A 39 -5.47 -2.94 9.66
C VAL A 39 -4.79 -4.31 9.65
N ILE A 40 -4.80 -4.96 8.49
CA ILE A 40 -4.03 -6.19 8.27
C ILE A 40 -2.54 -5.84 8.32
N PRO A 41 -1.72 -6.55 9.12
CA PRO A 41 -0.28 -6.37 9.12
C PRO A 41 0.33 -6.80 7.78
N THR A 42 0.75 -5.82 6.97
CA THR A 42 1.39 -6.03 5.65
C THR A 42 2.90 -5.72 5.66
N TYR A 43 3.46 -5.42 6.83
CA TYR A 43 4.91 -5.32 7.01
C TYR A 43 5.49 -6.72 7.31
N PHE A 44 6.21 -7.28 6.34
CA PHE A 44 6.70 -8.66 6.42
C PHE A 44 8.09 -8.73 7.07
N GLU A 45 8.20 -9.53 8.13
CA GLU A 45 9.48 -9.95 8.67
C GLU A 45 10.07 -11.11 7.84
N GLY A 46 11.39 -11.12 7.67
CA GLY A 46 12.12 -12.15 6.94
C GLY A 46 12.63 -11.69 5.58
N THR A 47 13.64 -12.39 5.09
CA THR A 47 14.26 -12.15 3.79
C THR A 47 13.81 -13.20 2.77
N PRO A 48 13.64 -12.82 1.49
CA PRO A 48 13.38 -13.78 0.42
C PRO A 48 14.47 -14.88 0.36
N PRO A 49 14.13 -16.08 -0.13
CA PRO A 49 15.11 -17.14 -0.36
C PRO A 49 16.26 -16.69 -1.28
N GLU A 50 17.42 -17.34 -1.17
CA GLU A 50 18.55 -17.10 -2.07
C GLU A 50 18.12 -17.33 -3.53
N ASN A 51 18.49 -16.39 -4.42
CA ASN A 51 18.11 -16.36 -5.84
C ASN A 51 16.61 -16.12 -6.14
N ALA A 52 15.77 -15.81 -5.15
CA ALA A 52 14.41 -15.36 -5.41
C ALA A 52 14.40 -13.93 -6.00
N ASN A 53 13.33 -13.59 -6.71
CA ASN A 53 13.06 -12.19 -7.02
C ASN A 53 12.39 -11.54 -5.81
N ASP A 54 13.13 -10.74 -5.05
CA ASP A 54 12.67 -10.14 -3.79
C ASP A 54 11.33 -9.42 -3.92
N ARG A 55 11.20 -8.58 -4.96
CA ARG A 55 10.00 -7.78 -5.18
C ARG A 55 8.77 -8.65 -5.45
N LEU A 56 8.93 -9.70 -6.26
CA LEU A 56 7.85 -10.63 -6.56
C LEU A 56 7.52 -11.52 -5.35
N TRP A 57 8.52 -11.90 -4.55
CA TRP A 57 8.32 -12.68 -3.34
C TRP A 57 7.47 -11.92 -2.31
N TYR A 58 7.83 -10.67 -2.02
CA TYR A 58 7.03 -9.81 -1.13
C TYR A 58 5.64 -9.53 -1.71
N LEU A 59 5.50 -9.31 -3.02
CA LEU A 59 4.20 -9.14 -3.66
C LEU A 59 3.32 -10.40 -3.48
N GLY A 60 3.89 -11.59 -3.62
CA GLY A 60 3.17 -12.85 -3.37
C GLY A 60 2.63 -12.93 -1.94
N LYS A 61 3.45 -12.56 -0.94
CA LYS A 61 3.03 -12.47 0.47
C LYS A 61 1.94 -11.42 0.71
N SER A 62 2.08 -10.29 0.04
CA SER A 62 1.09 -9.21 0.06
C SER A 62 -0.27 -9.67 -0.47
N ILE A 63 -0.30 -10.34 -1.62
CA ILE A 63 -1.52 -10.88 -2.22
C ILE A 63 -2.13 -11.99 -1.36
N GLU A 64 -1.31 -12.87 -0.77
CA GLU A 64 -1.77 -13.89 0.19
C GLU A 64 -2.54 -13.23 1.35
N LYS A 65 -1.98 -12.15 1.92
CA LYS A 65 -2.62 -11.40 3.01
C LYS A 65 -3.90 -10.67 2.59
N MET A 66 -3.97 -10.18 1.36
CA MET A 66 -5.17 -9.52 0.84
C MET A 66 -6.40 -10.44 0.81
N SER A 67 -6.21 -11.76 0.78
CA SER A 67 -7.33 -12.72 0.87
C SER A 67 -8.11 -12.66 2.19
N GLU A 68 -7.55 -12.02 3.21
CA GLU A 68 -8.20 -11.80 4.51
C GLU A 68 -8.94 -10.46 4.58
N ALA A 69 -8.87 -9.62 3.53
CA ALA A 69 -9.36 -8.25 3.55
C ALA A 69 -10.85 -8.15 3.19
N ASP A 70 -11.58 -7.37 3.97
CA ASP A 70 -12.96 -6.97 3.68
C ASP A 70 -12.98 -5.68 2.83
N CYS A 71 -11.97 -4.83 3.00
CA CYS A 71 -11.81 -3.61 2.20
C CYS A 71 -10.32 -3.28 1.93
N PHE A 72 -10.09 -2.43 0.95
CA PHE A 72 -8.77 -2.04 0.46
C PHE A 72 -8.64 -0.53 0.34
N ILE A 73 -7.49 0.00 0.76
CA ILE A 73 -7.05 1.34 0.35
C ILE A 73 -5.66 1.27 -0.26
N GLY A 74 -5.49 1.91 -1.42
CA GLY A 74 -4.21 1.97 -2.12
C GLY A 74 -3.92 3.35 -2.66
N ILE A 75 -2.74 3.50 -3.25
CA ILE A 75 -2.34 4.75 -3.90
C ILE A 75 -2.67 4.78 -5.39
N PHE A 76 -3.00 5.97 -5.87
CA PHE A 76 -2.95 6.34 -7.28
C PHE A 76 -1.72 7.22 -7.52
N ASP A 77 -0.93 6.89 -8.54
CA ASP A 77 0.29 7.61 -8.93
C ASP A 77 0.36 7.74 -10.45
N ASP A 78 0.36 8.99 -10.95
CA ASP A 78 0.46 9.29 -12.38
C ASP A 78 1.76 8.77 -13.00
N GLN A 79 2.85 8.73 -12.23
CA GLN A 79 4.15 8.22 -12.70
C GLN A 79 4.23 6.69 -12.74
N LYS A 80 3.24 5.99 -12.18
CA LYS A 80 3.18 4.52 -12.12
C LYS A 80 4.47 3.89 -11.57
N ALA A 81 5.08 4.52 -10.56
CA ALA A 81 6.43 4.15 -10.11
C ALA A 81 6.47 2.91 -9.19
N TYR A 82 5.31 2.47 -8.68
CA TYR A 82 5.17 1.42 -7.66
C TYR A 82 4.39 0.22 -8.18
N ASP A 83 5.09 -0.68 -8.87
CA ASP A 83 4.49 -1.87 -9.51
C ASP A 83 3.67 -2.74 -8.54
N GLY A 84 4.15 -2.90 -7.30
CA GLY A 84 3.45 -3.68 -6.27
C GLY A 84 2.05 -3.12 -5.98
N CYS A 85 1.97 -1.82 -5.70
CA CYS A 85 0.71 -1.13 -5.44
C CYS A 85 -0.24 -1.18 -6.66
N ILE A 86 0.30 -1.10 -7.88
CA ILE A 86 -0.49 -1.21 -9.11
C ILE A 86 -1.11 -2.60 -9.20
N ILE A 87 -0.34 -3.67 -8.97
CA ILE A 87 -0.85 -5.03 -9.05
C ILE A 87 -1.86 -5.29 -7.92
N GLU A 88 -1.57 -4.87 -6.70
CA GLU A 88 -2.48 -5.00 -5.56
C GLU A 88 -3.85 -4.35 -5.81
N ASN A 89 -3.88 -3.12 -6.34
CA ASN A 89 -5.11 -2.46 -6.77
C ASN A 89 -5.86 -3.25 -7.85
N HIS A 90 -5.15 -3.82 -8.84
CA HIS A 90 -5.79 -4.65 -9.84
C HIS A 90 -6.39 -5.93 -9.24
N VAL A 91 -5.70 -6.57 -8.30
CA VAL A 91 -6.19 -7.75 -7.59
C VAL A 91 -7.43 -7.40 -6.78
N ALA A 92 -7.38 -6.37 -5.92
CA ALA A 92 -8.54 -5.94 -5.14
C ALA A 92 -9.77 -5.69 -6.03
N LYS A 93 -9.59 -4.93 -7.11
CA LYS A 93 -10.66 -4.66 -8.09
C LYS A 93 -11.22 -5.92 -8.76
N LEU A 94 -10.35 -6.79 -9.27
CA LEU A 94 -10.77 -7.96 -10.07
C LEU A 94 -11.41 -9.05 -9.22
N TYR A 95 -11.02 -9.15 -7.95
CA TYR A 95 -11.55 -10.14 -7.01
C TYR A 95 -12.71 -9.60 -6.16
N GLY A 96 -13.16 -8.37 -6.43
CA GLY A 96 -14.37 -7.81 -5.83
C GLY A 96 -14.18 -7.29 -4.41
N VAL A 97 -12.95 -6.97 -4.00
CA VAL A 97 -12.67 -6.31 -2.72
C VAL A 97 -13.03 -4.82 -2.86
N PRO A 98 -13.98 -4.29 -2.05
CA PRO A 98 -14.29 -2.87 -2.00
C PRO A 98 -13.02 -2.04 -1.83
N GLN A 99 -12.82 -1.05 -2.71
CA GLN A 99 -11.54 -0.32 -2.75
C GLN A 99 -11.68 1.20 -2.89
N TYR A 100 -10.75 1.91 -2.26
CA TYR A 100 -10.53 3.34 -2.45
C TYR A 100 -9.08 3.62 -2.86
N LEU A 101 -8.88 4.57 -3.78
CA LEU A 101 -7.55 5.00 -4.22
C LEU A 101 -7.34 6.46 -3.86
N VAL A 102 -6.29 6.72 -3.09
CA VAL A 102 -5.87 8.08 -2.73
C VAL A 102 -4.69 8.51 -3.59
N ASN A 103 -4.69 9.76 -4.07
CA ASN A 103 -3.52 10.27 -4.80
C ASN A 103 -2.30 10.28 -3.87
N ILE A 104 -1.19 9.70 -4.33
CA ILE A 104 0.06 9.55 -3.59
C ILE A 104 0.58 10.89 -3.02
N ALA A 105 0.32 12.00 -3.72
CA ALA A 105 0.74 13.34 -3.30
C ALA A 105 0.13 13.79 -1.97
N TYR A 106 -1.00 13.22 -1.55
CA TYR A 106 -1.66 13.59 -0.30
C TYR A 106 -1.19 12.79 0.91
N VAL A 107 -0.64 11.59 0.70
CA VAL A 107 -0.33 10.63 1.78
C VAL A 107 1.15 10.32 1.92
N ALA A 108 1.96 10.67 0.92
CA ALA A 108 3.40 10.43 0.93
C ALA A 108 4.16 11.67 0.40
N PRO A 109 4.17 12.78 1.15
CA PRO A 109 4.86 14.02 0.75
C PRO A 109 6.37 13.82 0.55
N ASP A 110 6.98 12.90 1.29
CA ASP A 110 8.40 12.54 1.15
C ASP A 110 8.73 12.01 -0.26
N ILE A 111 7.83 11.24 -0.88
CA ILE A 111 8.01 10.77 -2.25
C ILE A 111 7.93 11.95 -3.23
N MET A 112 7.07 12.94 -2.96
CA MET A 112 6.95 14.13 -3.80
C MET A 112 8.21 14.99 -3.72
N GLU A 113 8.76 15.17 -2.52
CA GLU A 113 10.02 15.87 -2.29
C GLU A 113 11.18 15.19 -3.02
N GLN A 114 11.30 13.86 -2.92
CA GLN A 114 12.31 13.10 -3.64
C GLN A 114 12.19 13.26 -5.17
N ARG A 115 10.96 13.26 -5.70
CA ARG A 115 10.72 13.48 -7.14
C ARG A 115 11.16 14.87 -7.58
N LEU A 116 10.87 15.89 -6.78
CA LEU A 116 11.29 17.27 -7.06
C LEU A 116 12.82 17.40 -7.05
N GLN A 117 13.51 16.76 -6.12
CA GLN A 117 14.98 16.77 -6.06
C GLN A 117 15.62 16.11 -7.30
N ASN A 118 15.01 15.04 -7.82
CA ASN A 118 15.51 14.34 -9.01
C ASN A 118 15.22 15.06 -10.34
N MET A 119 14.46 16.16 -10.31
CA MET A 119 14.19 17.01 -11.48
C MET A 119 15.20 18.16 -11.65
N VAL A 120 16.07 18.38 -10.66
CA VAL A 120 17.07 19.48 -10.63
C VAL A 120 18.46 18.95 -10.97
#